data_AF-A0A7J5BHG6-F1
#
_entry.id   AF-A0A7J5BHG6-F1
#
_cell.length_a   1.000
_cell.length_b   1.000
_cell.length_c   1.000
_cell.angle_alpha   90.00
_cell.angle_beta   90.00
_cell.angle_gamma   90.00
#
_symmetry.space_group_name_H-M   'P 1'
#
loop_
_entity.id
_entity.type
_entity.pdbx_description
1 polymer ?
#
loop_
_entity_poly.entity_id
_entity_poly.type
_entity_poly.pdbx_seq_one_letter_code
_entity_poly.pdbx_strand_id
1 'polypeptide(L)'
;MSGFWSSSSGGCAEVSLRALRSADTEWTNVPNASTGYAFGEIVWTWVPFGERGGHGKDRPCVVVGSVSDRGDLLMVYLTSRDHDDDADHLFLGYGSWDRSDRGSWAQVRRLYQVHHTEVRDGGAALDRMQARALRRTLRLSD
;
A
#
# COMPACT_ATOMS: atom_id res chain seq x y z
N MET A 1 -9.50 5.06 26.98
CA MET A 1 -10.02 3.67 26.88
C MET A 1 -10.13 3.34 25.40
N SER A 2 -9.41 2.43 24.77
CA SER A 2 -8.36 1.50 25.18
C SER A 2 -7.61 1.21 23.88
N GLY A 3 -6.31 1.53 23.83
CA GLY A 3 -5.47 1.21 22.67
C GLY A 3 -5.10 -0.27 22.73
N PHE A 4 -5.67 -1.08 21.84
CA PHE A 4 -5.19 -2.43 21.57
C PHE A 4 -4.11 -2.34 20.49
N TRP A 5 -2.86 -2.20 20.90
CA TRP A 5 -1.71 -2.45 20.03
C TRP A 5 -1.15 -3.80 20.45
N SER A 6 -1.59 -4.87 19.78
CA SER A 6 -0.93 -6.16 19.92
C SER A 6 0.31 -6.12 19.05
N SER A 7 1.47 -6.10 19.70
CA SER A 7 2.77 -6.15 19.04
C SER A 7 2.90 -7.48 18.29
N SER A 8 2.83 -7.45 16.96
CA SER A 8 3.10 -8.60 16.09
C SER A 8 4.27 -8.25 15.18
N SER A 9 5.49 -8.52 15.64
CA SER A 9 6.77 -8.83 14.94
C SER A 9 7.06 -8.38 13.47
N GLY A 10 6.40 -7.35 12.97
CA GLY A 10 6.68 -6.64 11.73
C GLY A 10 5.67 -5.50 11.71
N GLY A 11 6.12 -4.25 11.74
CA GLY A 11 5.28 -3.06 12.00
C GLY A 11 4.14 -2.79 10.99
N CYS A 12 3.83 -3.76 10.12
CA CYS A 12 2.72 -3.74 9.19
C CYS A 12 1.52 -4.56 9.71
N ALA A 13 0.34 -3.96 9.71
CA ALA A 13 -0.92 -4.62 10.06
C ALA A 13 -2.03 -4.32 9.05
N GLU A 14 -2.94 -5.26 8.84
CA GLU A 14 -4.16 -4.99 8.05
C GLU A 14 -5.11 -4.10 8.84
N VAL A 15 -5.68 -3.10 8.16
CA VAL A 15 -6.60 -2.11 8.72
C VAL A 15 -7.83 -1.94 7.83
N SER A 16 -8.89 -1.33 8.38
CA SER A 16 -10.09 -1.05 7.61
C SER A 16 -9.83 0.00 6.52
N LEU A 17 -10.41 -0.17 5.34
CA LEU A 17 -10.46 0.86 4.28
C LEU A 17 -11.00 2.22 4.76
N ARG A 18 -11.75 2.27 5.87
CA ARG A 18 -12.20 3.53 6.47
C ARG A 18 -11.04 4.44 6.90
N ALA A 19 -9.85 3.89 7.16
CA ALA A 19 -8.66 4.67 7.51
C ALA A 19 -8.27 5.69 6.42
N LEU A 20 -8.59 5.42 5.15
CA LEU A 20 -8.36 6.36 4.05
C LEU A 20 -9.12 7.68 4.21
N ARG A 21 -10.20 7.73 4.98
CA ARG A 21 -11.01 8.95 5.16
C ARG A 21 -10.31 10.03 5.98
N SER A 22 -9.32 9.65 6.77
CA SER A 22 -8.55 10.54 7.63
C SER A 22 -7.08 10.65 7.21
N ALA A 23 -6.68 9.96 6.15
CA ALA A 23 -5.32 10.02 5.64
C ALA A 23 -5.16 11.13 4.62
N ASP A 24 -3.94 11.68 4.54
CA ASP A 24 -3.51 12.43 3.37
C ASP A 24 -3.42 11.45 2.20
N THR A 25 -4.29 11.64 1.21
CA THR A 25 -4.35 10.79 0.01
C THR A 25 -4.11 11.62 -1.24
N GLU A 26 -3.50 12.81 -1.13
CA GLU A 26 -3.24 13.66 -2.28
C GLU A 26 -2.23 13.00 -3.23
N TRP A 27 -2.51 13.05 -4.53
CA TRP A 27 -1.55 12.59 -5.53
C TRP A 27 -0.77 13.78 -6.09
N THR A 28 0.40 14.02 -5.50
CA THR A 28 1.33 15.07 -5.90
C THR A 28 2.71 14.48 -6.16
N ASN A 29 3.59 15.27 -6.81
CA ASN A 29 5.01 14.91 -6.93
C ASN A 29 5.83 15.31 -5.70
N VAL A 30 5.18 15.73 -4.61
CA VAL A 30 5.84 16.16 -3.37
C VAL A 30 5.56 15.10 -2.30
N PRO A 31 6.60 14.42 -1.79
CA PRO A 31 6.43 13.48 -0.69
C PRO A 31 5.85 14.16 0.55
N ASN A 32 5.03 13.45 1.30
CA ASN A 32 4.47 13.93 2.55
C ASN A 32 5.60 14.19 3.56
N ALA A 33 5.63 15.40 4.14
CA ALA A 33 6.76 15.85 4.97
C ALA A 33 7.04 14.99 6.20
N SER A 34 6.02 14.33 6.76
CA SER A 34 6.16 13.50 7.96
C SER A 34 6.67 12.09 7.65
N THR A 35 6.36 11.57 6.47
CA THR A 35 6.67 10.17 6.12
C THR A 35 7.78 10.04 5.09
N GLY A 36 8.00 11.08 4.27
CA GLY A 36 8.91 11.05 3.14
C GLY A 36 8.40 10.29 1.92
N TYR A 37 7.11 9.89 1.91
CA TYR A 37 6.50 9.13 0.82
C TYR A 37 5.30 9.83 0.20
N ALA A 38 5.01 9.54 -1.07
CA ALA A 38 3.89 10.07 -1.83
C ALA A 38 2.89 8.97 -2.24
N PHE A 39 1.65 9.37 -2.56
CA PHE A 39 0.68 8.48 -3.18
C PHE A 39 1.23 7.89 -4.49
N GLY A 40 1.07 6.58 -4.67
CA GLY A 40 1.51 5.87 -5.87
C GLY A 40 2.97 5.41 -5.82
N GLU A 41 3.75 5.78 -4.80
CA GLU A 41 5.08 5.19 -4.61
C GLU A 41 4.96 3.70 -4.25
N ILE A 42 5.90 2.92 -4.75
CA ILE A 42 6.02 1.49 -4.45
C ILE A 42 7.08 1.32 -3.37
N VAL A 43 6.67 0.68 -2.28
CA VAL A 43 7.52 0.34 -1.14
C VAL A 43 7.54 -1.15 -0.90
N TRP A 44 8.67 -1.67 -0.42
CA TRP A 44 8.79 -3.05 0.02
C TRP A 44 8.72 -3.11 1.54
N THR A 45 7.87 -3.99 2.04
CA THR A 45 7.77 -4.25 3.47
C THR A 45 7.22 -5.66 3.71
N TRP A 46 7.31 -6.09 4.96
CA TRP A 46 6.77 -7.36 5.39
C TRP A 46 5.24 -7.23 5.50
N VAL A 47 4.49 -8.04 4.76
CA VAL A 47 3.03 -8.00 4.75
C VAL A 47 2.47 -9.29 5.37
N PRO A 48 1.63 -9.22 6.42
CA PRO A 48 1.02 -10.40 7.00
C PRO A 48 0.03 -11.07 6.03
N PHE A 49 0.00 -12.39 6.04
CA PHE A 49 -0.98 -13.18 5.28
C PHE A 49 -1.55 -14.34 6.13
N GLY A 50 -2.85 -14.60 5.96
CA GLY A 50 -3.59 -15.63 6.71
C GLY A 50 -4.20 -15.11 8.02
N GLU A 51 -5.31 -15.73 8.45
CA GLU A 51 -6.08 -15.32 9.64
C GLU A 51 -5.47 -15.82 10.96
N ARG A 52 -4.52 -16.75 10.91
CA ARG A 52 -3.86 -17.34 12.09
C ARG A 52 -2.39 -17.64 11.81
N GLY A 53 -1.51 -17.09 12.65
CA GLY A 53 -0.08 -17.33 12.64
C GLY A 53 0.67 -16.15 12.00
N GLY A 54 1.71 -15.66 12.67
CA GLY A 54 2.59 -14.55 12.27
C GLY A 54 3.39 -14.81 10.99
N HIS A 55 2.74 -15.38 9.99
CA HIS A 55 3.24 -15.56 8.65
C HIS A 55 3.03 -14.26 7.89
N GLY A 56 4.11 -13.85 7.25
CA GLY A 56 4.12 -12.73 6.34
C GLY A 56 5.29 -12.93 5.40
N LYS A 57 5.34 -12.10 4.39
CA LYS A 57 6.48 -12.08 3.48
C LYS A 57 6.68 -10.69 2.94
N ASP A 58 7.88 -10.45 2.46
CA ASP A 58 8.17 -9.19 1.80
C ASP A 58 7.40 -9.11 0.49
N ARG A 59 6.73 -7.98 0.31
CA ARG A 59 5.94 -7.69 -0.88
C ARG A 59 6.15 -6.23 -1.30
N PRO A 60 6.13 -5.97 -2.62
CA PRO A 60 5.90 -4.61 -3.08
C PRO A 60 4.46 -4.21 -2.72
N CYS A 61 4.30 -2.97 -2.26
CA CYS A 61 3.03 -2.36 -1.90
C CYS A 61 2.98 -0.95 -2.49
N VAL A 62 1.79 -0.50 -2.92
CA VAL A 62 1.59 0.88 -3.36
C VAL A 62 1.13 1.70 -2.16
N VAL A 63 1.79 2.82 -1.89
CA VAL A 63 1.35 3.82 -0.92
C VAL A 63 0.09 4.50 -1.45
N VAL A 64 -0.98 4.47 -0.66
CA VAL A 64 -2.29 5.06 -1.00
C VAL A 64 -2.71 6.17 -0.04
N GLY A 65 -1.92 6.42 1.01
CA GLY A 65 -2.04 7.61 1.84
C GLY A 65 -1.07 7.62 3.01
N SER A 66 -0.96 8.76 3.68
CA SER A 66 -0.10 8.99 4.84
C SER A 66 -0.92 9.51 6.02
N VAL A 67 -0.59 9.05 7.22
CA VAL A 67 -1.20 9.48 8.48
C VAL A 67 -0.16 10.28 9.26
N SER A 68 -0.09 11.58 8.97
CA SER A 68 1.04 12.45 9.31
C SER A 68 1.32 12.63 10.81
N ASP A 69 0.30 12.55 11.66
CA ASP A 69 0.46 12.64 13.13
C ASP A 69 1.15 11.40 13.73
N ARG A 70 1.20 10.29 12.99
CA ARG A 70 1.74 9.01 13.45
C ARG A 70 2.96 8.54 12.66
N GLY A 71 3.26 9.18 11.52
CA GLY A 71 4.33 8.70 10.63
C GLY A 71 3.99 7.37 9.95
N ASP A 72 2.70 7.04 9.84
CA ASP A 72 2.24 5.80 9.26
C ASP A 72 1.88 5.98 7.78
N LEU A 73 2.14 4.94 6.99
CA LEU A 73 1.72 4.78 5.61
C LEU A 73 0.52 3.84 5.55
N LEU A 74 -0.43 4.16 4.68
CA LEU A 74 -1.48 3.25 4.24
C LEU A 74 -1.14 2.74 2.85
N MET A 75 -1.24 1.43 2.65
CA MET A 75 -0.78 0.78 1.42
C MET A 75 -1.64 -0.44 1.05
N VAL A 76 -1.61 -0.82 -0.22
CA VAL A 76 -2.17 -2.08 -0.72
C VAL A 76 -1.04 -2.91 -1.32
N TYR A 77 -1.03 -4.23 -1.08
CA TYR A 77 0.04 -5.07 -1.62
C TYR A 77 -0.15 -5.33 -3.12
N LEU A 78 0.97 -5.64 -3.77
CA LEU A 78 1.01 -6.12 -5.14
C LEU A 78 1.22 -7.64 -5.22
N THR A 79 0.69 -8.22 -6.30
CA THR A 79 0.87 -9.63 -6.67
C THR A 79 1.04 -9.73 -8.17
N SER A 80 1.87 -10.66 -8.63
CA SER A 80 2.06 -11.00 -10.05
C SER A 80 1.32 -12.28 -10.45
N ARG A 81 0.44 -12.77 -9.57
CA ARG A 81 -0.53 -13.82 -9.93
C ARG A 81 -1.66 -13.18 -10.73
N ASP A 82 -2.14 -13.91 -11.72
CA ASP A 82 -3.30 -13.52 -12.50
C ASP A 82 -4.55 -13.37 -11.62
N HIS A 83 -5.26 -12.27 -11.81
CA HIS A 83 -6.49 -11.89 -11.13
C HIS A 83 -7.45 -11.15 -12.09
N ASP A 84 -7.41 -11.44 -13.40
CA ASP A 84 -8.23 -10.73 -14.40
C ASP A 84 -9.75 -10.83 -14.15
N ASP A 85 -10.21 -11.94 -13.57
CA ASP A 85 -11.62 -12.17 -13.23
C ASP A 85 -11.97 -11.80 -11.76
N ASP A 86 -11.08 -11.11 -11.05
CA ASP A 86 -11.24 -10.77 -9.64
C ASP A 86 -11.39 -9.25 -9.43
N ALA A 87 -12.62 -8.81 -9.14
CA ALA A 87 -12.96 -7.41 -8.93
C ALA A 87 -12.27 -6.77 -7.71
N ASP A 88 -11.68 -7.57 -6.82
CA ASP A 88 -10.94 -7.08 -5.68
C ASP A 88 -9.50 -6.68 -6.05
N HIS A 89 -9.07 -7.02 -7.27
CA HIS A 89 -7.73 -6.76 -7.79
C HIS A 89 -7.78 -5.77 -8.96
N LEU A 90 -6.97 -4.72 -8.88
CA LEU A 90 -6.77 -3.79 -9.99
C LEU A 90 -5.50 -4.18 -10.74
N PHE A 91 -5.60 -4.51 -12.03
CA PHE A 91 -4.42 -4.64 -12.87
C PHE A 91 -3.72 -3.29 -13.00
N LEU A 92 -2.46 -3.23 -12.58
CA LEU A 92 -1.60 -2.06 -12.70
C LEU A 92 -0.68 -2.16 -13.92
N GLY A 93 -0.58 -3.32 -14.57
CA GLY A 93 0.39 -3.53 -15.64
C GLY A 93 1.78 -3.83 -15.09
N TYR A 94 2.79 -3.34 -15.81
CA TYR A 94 4.19 -3.64 -15.62
C TYR A 94 4.91 -2.45 -14.96
N GLY A 95 6.07 -2.69 -14.36
CA GLY A 95 6.87 -1.63 -13.78
C GLY A 95 8.15 -2.10 -13.11
N SER A 96 9.06 -1.16 -12.86
CA SER A 96 10.39 -1.40 -12.29
C SER A 96 10.39 -2.03 -10.89
N TRP A 97 9.23 -2.09 -10.23
CA TRP A 97 9.05 -2.78 -8.97
C TRP A 97 9.09 -4.31 -9.09
N ASP A 98 8.81 -4.89 -10.26
CA ASP A 98 9.03 -6.32 -10.51
C ASP A 98 10.23 -6.50 -11.44
N ARG A 99 11.34 -7.03 -10.91
CA ARG A 99 12.58 -7.27 -11.66
C ARG A 99 12.40 -8.30 -12.80
N SER A 100 11.36 -9.11 -12.76
CA SER A 100 11.00 -10.05 -13.82
C SER A 100 10.04 -9.46 -14.85
N ASP A 101 9.72 -8.15 -14.74
CA ASP A 101 8.83 -7.42 -15.63
C ASP A 101 7.51 -8.16 -15.87
N ARG A 102 6.87 -8.58 -14.79
CA ARG A 102 5.58 -9.27 -14.84
C ARG A 102 4.45 -8.27 -14.59
N GLY A 103 3.32 -8.55 -15.24
CA GLY A 103 2.05 -7.90 -14.92
C GLY A 103 1.75 -8.04 -13.42
N SER A 104 1.33 -6.94 -12.81
CA SER A 104 1.07 -6.83 -11.39
C SER A 104 -0.35 -6.32 -11.12
N TRP A 105 -0.98 -6.86 -10.10
CA TRP A 105 -2.28 -6.46 -9.60
C TRP A 105 -2.14 -5.88 -8.19
N ALA A 106 -2.87 -4.80 -7.90
CA ALA A 106 -3.04 -4.29 -6.54
C ALA A 106 -4.28 -4.90 -5.89
N GLN A 107 -4.13 -5.44 -4.69
CA GLN A 107 -5.27 -5.93 -3.91
C GLN A 107 -5.99 -4.75 -3.23
N VAL A 108 -6.98 -4.16 -3.90
CA VAL A 108 -7.61 -2.91 -3.48
C VAL A 108 -8.61 -3.04 -2.32
N ARG A 109 -8.89 -4.27 -1.86
CA ARG A 109 -9.81 -4.52 -0.75
C ARG A 109 -9.14 -4.71 0.60
N ARG A 110 -7.82 -4.87 0.62
CA ARG A 110 -7.05 -5.12 1.84
C ARG A 110 -6.03 -4.01 2.04
N LEU A 111 -6.32 -3.17 3.01
CA LEU A 111 -5.47 -2.02 3.35
C LEU A 111 -4.53 -2.41 4.47
N TYR A 112 -3.28 -2.00 4.36
CA TYR A 112 -2.26 -2.24 5.35
C TYR A 112 -1.71 -0.92 5.86
N GLN A 113 -1.45 -0.85 7.15
CA GLN A 113 -0.79 0.27 7.81
C GLN A 113 0.62 -0.18 8.19
N VAL A 114 1.63 0.66 7.95
CA VAL A 114 3.01 0.42 8.36
C VAL A 114 3.68 1.74 8.73
N HIS A 115 4.49 1.75 9.79
CA HIS A 115 5.28 2.94 10.11
C HIS A 115 6.36 3.16 9.04
N HIS A 116 6.59 4.40 8.61
CA HIS A 116 7.51 4.70 7.49
C HIS A 116 8.94 4.17 7.71
N THR A 117 9.41 4.06 8.95
CA THR A 117 10.74 3.50 9.28
C THR A 117 10.85 1.98 9.09
N GLU A 118 9.73 1.29 8.92
CA GLU A 118 9.65 -0.16 8.70
C GLU A 118 9.60 -0.51 7.20
N VAL A 119 9.65 0.51 6.32
CA VAL A 119 9.85 0.32 4.89
C VAL A 119 11.28 -0.13 4.64
N ARG A 120 11.46 -1.18 3.85
CA ARG A 120 12.77 -1.81 3.59
C ARG A 120 13.43 -1.31 2.32
N ASP A 121 12.63 -1.03 1.29
CA ASP A 121 13.11 -0.57 0.00
C ASP A 121 12.02 0.27 -0.69
N GLY A 122 12.41 1.15 -1.61
CA GLY A 122 11.52 2.04 -2.33
C GLY A 122 12.14 2.57 -3.62
N GLY A 123 11.50 3.56 -4.24
CA GLY A 123 12.06 4.25 -5.42
C GLY A 123 11.49 3.83 -6.77
N ALA A 124 10.46 3.00 -6.79
CA ALA A 124 9.57 2.87 -7.94
C ALA A 124 8.26 3.62 -7.65
N ALA A 125 7.56 4.07 -8.68
CA ALA A 125 6.28 4.76 -8.53
C ALA A 125 5.37 4.43 -9.72
N LEU A 126 4.07 4.49 -9.47
CA LEU A 126 3.05 4.39 -10.50
C LEU A 126 3.12 5.58 -11.46
N ASP A 127 2.89 5.30 -12.74
CA ASP A 127 2.68 6.35 -13.73
C ASP A 127 1.33 7.06 -13.54
N ARG A 128 1.12 8.10 -14.35
CA ARG A 128 -0.08 8.95 -14.31
C ARG A 128 -1.38 8.20 -14.60
N MET A 129 -1.36 7.14 -15.40
CA MET A 129 -2.55 6.35 -15.73
C MET A 129 -2.85 5.30 -14.65
N GLN A 130 -1.81 4.62 -14.17
CA GLN A 130 -1.86 3.66 -13.07
C GLN A 130 -2.36 4.34 -11.78
N ALA A 131 -1.79 5.50 -11.42
CA ALA A 131 -2.22 6.25 -10.24
C ALA A 131 -3.69 6.67 -10.33
N ARG A 132 -4.15 7.18 -11.49
CA ARG A 132 -5.56 7.52 -11.68
C ARG A 132 -6.50 6.31 -11.56
N ALA A 133 -6.12 5.17 -12.13
CA ALA A 133 -6.92 3.95 -12.03
C ALA A 133 -7.06 3.50 -10.57
N LEU A 134 -5.95 3.56 -9.81
CA LEU A 134 -5.93 3.22 -8.40
C LEU A 134 -6.81 4.16 -7.57
N ARG A 135 -6.69 5.48 -7.76
CA ARG A 135 -7.53 6.48 -7.07
C ARG A 135 -9.02 6.23 -7.29
N ARG A 136 -9.43 6.01 -8.55
CA ARG A 136 -10.84 5.73 -8.90
C ARG A 136 -11.34 4.45 -8.24
N THR A 137 -10.53 3.40 -8.26
CA THR A 137 -10.88 2.11 -7.68
C THR A 137 -11.06 2.21 -6.17
N LEU A 138 -10.19 2.98 -5.50
CA LEU A 138 -10.28 3.28 -4.06
C LEU A 138 -11.33 4.36 -3.72
N ARG A 139 -11.99 4.94 -4.73
CA ARG A 139 -13.00 6.00 -4.59
C ARG A 139 -12.46 7.24 -3.88
N LEU A 140 -11.21 7.59 -4.16
CA LEU A 140 -10.58 8.83 -3.72
C LEU A 140 -10.98 9.97 -4.67
N SER A 141 -11.16 11.18 -4.14
CA SER A 141 -11.38 12.38 -4.95
C SER A 141 -10.13 12.71 -5.76
N ASP A 142 -10.28 13.27 -6.96
CA ASP A 142 -9.15 13.82 -7.73
C ASP A 142 -8.59 15.09 -7.08
#